data_AF-A0AB39RK74-F1
#
_entry.id   AF-A0AB39RK74-F1
#
_cell.length_a   1.000
_cell.length_b   1.000
_cell.length_c   1.000
_cell.angle_alpha   90.00
_cell.angle_beta   90.00
_cell.angle_gamma   90.00
#
_symmetry.space_group_name_H-M   'P 1'
#
loop_
_entity.id
_entity.type
_entity.pdbx_description
1 polymer ?
#
loop_
_entity_poly.entity_id
_entity_poly.type
_entity_poly.pdbx_seq_one_letter_code
_entity_poly.pdbx_strand_id
1 'polypeptide(L)'
;MELVDLLLESHHRVVGAVAETYVDERTALEADARAQRRSLVRGLLDGVLKPGHILLDELRLEGPALVLALDLGASAEGSVGERRRQRRAQTVLDHTFGTEVAALLDTRPGRAVVPKECEPPDDLAQRLSKALRTSVRVAHVPAAGPDDIPEAARTATEILRVTRACGLPPGLHRLEDVLLEFHLSRPDPSSHKIAALLDPVADRPELLETLRTHLARRQDRRATATALGLHPNTVDNRLAKIGELTGIDLSSPRGAALAIAALLLRDTRDTRDTPSDGPYQRP
;
A
#
# COMPACT_ATOMS: atom_id res chain seq x y z
N MET A 1 -14.81 -5.65 66.79
CA MET A 1 -14.28 -6.31 65.58
C MET A 1 -15.21 -6.15 64.37
N GLU A 2 -16.34 -5.42 64.44
CA GLU A 2 -17.29 -5.33 63.30
C GLU A 2 -17.23 -4.02 62.52
N LEU A 3 -16.94 -2.89 63.19
CA LEU A 3 -17.02 -1.57 62.54
C LEU A 3 -15.82 -1.25 61.62
N VAL A 4 -14.64 -1.77 61.98
CA VAL A 4 -13.39 -1.52 61.24
C VAL A 4 -13.37 -2.31 59.93
N ASP A 5 -13.83 -3.55 59.93
CA ASP A 5 -13.89 -4.38 58.72
C ASP A 5 -14.93 -3.84 57.73
N LEU A 6 -16.08 -3.35 58.21
CA LEU A 6 -17.11 -2.74 57.37
C LEU A 6 -16.65 -1.40 56.76
N LEU A 7 -15.88 -0.62 57.52
CA LEU A 7 -15.24 0.61 57.03
C LEU A 7 -14.17 0.30 55.98
N LEU A 8 -13.29 -0.67 56.22
CA LEU A 8 -12.25 -1.09 55.27
C LEU A 8 -12.86 -1.67 53.99
N GLU A 9 -13.92 -2.47 54.09
CA GLU A 9 -14.62 -3.05 52.94
C GLU A 9 -15.34 -1.97 52.11
N SER A 10 -15.99 -1.00 52.78
CA SER A 10 -16.58 0.16 52.09
C SER A 10 -15.53 1.04 51.39
N HIS A 11 -14.38 1.25 52.03
CA HIS A 11 -13.28 2.03 51.48
C HIS A 11 -12.66 1.34 50.26
N HIS A 12 -12.47 0.02 50.30
CA HIS A 12 -11.97 -0.75 49.15
C HIS A 12 -12.93 -0.74 47.97
N ARG A 13 -14.26 -0.80 48.20
CA ARG A 13 -15.25 -0.68 47.10
C ARG A 13 -15.28 0.72 46.49
N VAL A 14 -15.20 1.77 47.31
CA VAL A 14 -15.17 3.16 46.82
C VAL A 14 -13.87 3.44 46.06
N VAL A 15 -12.72 3.00 46.58
CA VAL A 15 -11.42 3.11 45.90
C VAL A 15 -11.40 2.31 44.60
N GLY A 16 -11.98 1.10 44.59
CA GLY A 16 -12.12 0.29 43.38
C GLY A 16 -12.96 0.97 42.30
N ALA A 17 -14.14 1.49 42.66
CA ALA A 17 -15.02 2.19 41.71
C ALA A 17 -14.40 3.49 41.16
N VAL A 18 -13.71 4.26 42.01
CA VAL A 18 -12.99 5.47 41.58
C VAL A 18 -11.80 5.12 40.70
N ALA A 19 -11.06 4.04 41.02
CA ALA A 19 -9.95 3.57 40.19
C ALA A 19 -10.41 3.05 38.83
N GLU A 20 -11.51 2.29 38.77
CA GLU A 20 -12.12 1.83 37.53
C GLU A 20 -12.62 3.01 36.69
N THR A 21 -13.34 3.96 37.29
CA THR A 21 -13.81 5.17 36.59
C THR A 21 -12.64 5.99 36.06
N TYR A 22 -11.57 6.14 36.85
CA TYR A 22 -10.36 6.86 36.42
C TYR A 22 -9.60 6.13 35.31
N VAL A 23 -9.51 4.80 35.36
CA VAL A 23 -8.92 3.99 34.29
C VAL A 23 -9.76 4.10 33.02
N ASP A 24 -11.07 4.01 33.11
CA ASP A 24 -11.99 4.14 31.98
C ASP A 24 -11.88 5.54 31.35
N GLU A 25 -11.94 6.60 32.16
CA GLU A 25 -11.77 7.99 31.70
C GLU A 25 -10.40 8.20 31.05
N ARG A 26 -9.32 7.67 31.65
CA ARG A 26 -7.98 7.73 31.06
C ARG A 26 -7.91 6.99 29.73
N THR A 27 -8.50 5.80 29.62
CA THR A 27 -8.51 5.03 28.37
C THR A 27 -9.32 5.72 27.29
N ALA A 28 -10.40 6.41 27.66
CA ALA A 28 -11.21 7.22 26.75
C ALA A 28 -10.43 8.43 26.23
N LEU A 29 -9.78 9.21 27.11
CA LEU A 29 -8.93 10.33 26.72
C LEU A 29 -7.77 9.90 25.80
N GLU A 30 -7.11 8.79 26.12
CA GLU A 30 -6.05 8.22 25.28
C GLU A 30 -6.60 7.72 23.93
N ALA A 31 -7.84 7.26 23.87
CA ALA A 31 -8.49 6.84 22.63
C ALA A 31 -8.84 8.05 21.73
N ASP A 32 -9.35 9.13 22.33
CA ASP A 32 -9.66 10.38 21.64
C ASP A 32 -8.40 11.05 21.09
N ALA A 33 -7.33 11.14 21.89
CA ALA A 33 -6.05 11.66 21.42
C ALA A 33 -5.50 10.85 20.23
N ARG A 34 -5.61 9.52 20.26
CA ARG A 34 -5.23 8.64 19.13
C ARG A 34 -6.14 8.81 17.92
N ALA A 35 -7.44 9.07 18.12
CA ALA A 35 -8.37 9.34 17.03
C ALA A 35 -8.06 10.69 16.37
N GLN A 36 -7.84 11.74 17.16
CA GLN A 36 -7.44 13.06 16.70
C GLN A 36 -6.11 13.00 15.94
N ARG A 37 -5.07 12.38 16.50
CA ARG A 37 -3.77 12.18 15.83
C ARG A 37 -3.93 11.49 14.48
N ARG A 38 -4.72 10.41 14.40
CA ARG A 38 -5.01 9.72 13.12
C ARG A 38 -5.74 10.62 12.13
N SER A 39 -6.70 11.42 12.58
CA SER A 39 -7.39 12.39 11.74
C SER A 39 -6.43 13.42 11.14
N LEU A 40 -5.47 13.91 11.93
CA LEU A 40 -4.43 14.83 11.46
C LEU A 40 -3.52 14.20 10.42
N VAL A 41 -3.02 13.00 10.70
CA VAL A 41 -2.15 12.26 9.76
C VAL A 41 -2.90 11.98 8.45
N ARG A 42 -4.20 11.65 8.51
CA ARG A 42 -5.04 11.48 7.32
C ARG A 42 -5.19 12.77 6.55
N GLY A 43 -5.56 13.86 7.22
CA GLY A 43 -5.68 15.18 6.59
C GLY A 43 -4.38 15.63 5.92
N LEU A 44 -3.23 15.37 6.54
CA LEU A 44 -1.91 15.69 5.98
C LEU A 44 -1.60 14.83 4.75
N LEU A 45 -1.71 13.51 4.84
CA LEU A 45 -1.41 12.60 3.72
C LEU A 45 -2.35 12.80 2.52
N ASP A 46 -3.61 13.20 2.78
CA ASP A 46 -4.58 13.49 1.74
C ASP A 46 -4.43 14.92 1.17
N GLY A 47 -3.60 15.77 1.79
CA GLY A 47 -3.39 17.17 1.39
C GLY A 47 -4.53 18.11 1.76
N VAL A 48 -5.42 17.69 2.66
CA VAL A 48 -6.53 18.51 3.20
C VAL A 48 -6.01 19.47 4.26
N LEU A 49 -5.05 19.02 5.07
CA LEU A 49 -4.39 19.85 6.08
C LEU A 49 -3.32 20.71 5.40
N LYS A 50 -3.44 22.03 5.53
CA LYS A 50 -2.43 22.95 4.99
C LYS A 50 -1.17 22.96 5.87
N PRO A 51 0.02 23.10 5.27
CA PRO A 51 1.26 23.30 6.00
C PRO A 51 1.23 24.57 6.88
N GLY A 52 1.95 24.55 8.01
CA GLY A 52 1.96 25.65 8.99
C GLY A 52 0.81 25.62 10.01
N HIS A 53 0.01 24.56 10.04
CA HIS A 53 -0.93 24.34 11.14
C HIS A 53 -0.16 23.95 12.41
N ILE A 54 -0.47 24.55 13.56
CA ILE A 54 0.12 24.25 14.90
C ILE A 54 0.12 22.74 15.22
N LEU A 55 -0.76 21.99 14.58
CA LEU A 55 -0.93 20.54 14.74
C LEU A 55 0.17 19.71 14.05
N LEU A 56 1.07 20.33 13.25
CA LEU A 56 2.26 19.67 12.70
C LEU A 56 3.37 19.52 13.74
N ASP A 57 3.44 20.43 14.71
CA ASP A 57 4.38 20.37 15.84
C ASP A 57 4.11 19.10 16.68
N GLU A 58 2.83 18.74 16.85
CA GLU A 58 2.40 17.49 17.51
C GLU A 58 2.88 16.22 16.76
N LEU A 59 3.11 16.33 15.45
CA LEU A 59 3.62 15.25 14.61
C LEU A 59 5.14 15.32 14.43
N ARG A 60 5.81 16.40 14.88
CA ARG A 60 7.23 16.69 14.65
C ARG A 60 7.60 16.74 13.16
N LEU A 61 6.70 17.27 12.32
CA LEU A 61 6.83 17.27 10.85
C LEU A 61 7.23 18.64 10.26
N GLU A 62 7.98 19.44 11.02
CA GLU A 62 8.44 20.77 10.57
C GLU A 62 9.57 20.72 9.52
N GLY A 63 10.27 19.58 9.42
CA GLY A 63 11.42 19.39 8.53
C GLY A 63 11.21 18.29 7.49
N PRO A 64 12.31 17.81 6.89
CA PRO A 64 12.26 16.70 5.93
C PRO A 64 11.70 15.43 6.58
N ALA A 65 10.96 14.66 5.79
CA ALA A 65 10.29 13.44 6.24
C ALA A 65 10.45 12.33 5.20
N LEU A 66 10.32 11.08 5.65
CA LEU A 66 10.21 9.93 4.76
C LEU A 66 8.75 9.46 4.74
N VAL A 67 8.14 9.41 3.56
CA VAL A 67 6.79 8.90 3.38
C VAL A 67 6.84 7.46 2.87
N LEU A 68 6.05 6.59 3.50
CA LEU A 68 5.94 5.18 3.17
C LEU A 68 4.51 4.85 2.71
N ALA A 69 4.40 4.02 1.68
CA ALA A 69 3.18 3.29 1.38
C ALA A 69 3.45 1.80 1.62
N LEU A 70 2.50 1.09 2.22
CA LEU A 70 2.64 -0.29 2.65
C LEU A 70 1.49 -1.15 2.12
N ASP A 71 1.80 -2.14 1.29
CA ASP A 71 0.89 -3.24 1.00
C ASP A 71 1.24 -4.38 1.95
N LEU A 72 0.48 -4.45 3.05
CA LEU A 72 0.70 -5.47 4.06
C LEU A 72 0.18 -6.85 3.59
N GLY A 73 -0.61 -6.93 2.52
CA GLY A 73 -1.36 -8.12 2.13
C GLY A 73 -2.76 -8.21 2.76
N ALA A 74 -3.61 -9.10 2.26
CA ALA A 74 -4.95 -9.33 2.82
C ALA A 74 -4.87 -10.04 4.18
N SER A 75 -5.74 -9.63 5.11
CA SER A 75 -5.99 -10.35 6.37
C SER A 75 -7.24 -11.20 6.20
N ALA A 76 -7.15 -12.50 6.50
CA ALA A 76 -8.33 -13.38 6.63
C ALA A 76 -8.95 -13.29 8.04
N GLU A 77 -8.35 -12.53 8.94
CA GLU A 77 -8.78 -12.38 10.34
C GLU A 77 -9.85 -11.28 10.47
N GLY A 78 -10.82 -11.47 11.36
CA GLY A 78 -11.82 -10.45 11.71
C GLY A 78 -11.22 -9.21 12.38
N SER A 79 -12.07 -8.25 12.76
CA SER A 79 -11.67 -6.90 13.24
C SER A 79 -10.66 -6.86 14.41
N VAL A 80 -10.61 -7.90 15.25
CA VAL A 80 -9.63 -8.02 16.33
C VAL A 80 -8.24 -8.38 15.80
N GLY A 81 -8.18 -9.28 14.81
CA GLY A 81 -6.94 -9.67 14.14
C GLY A 81 -6.33 -8.52 13.35
N GLU A 82 -7.14 -7.75 12.63
CA GLU A 82 -6.69 -6.55 11.91
C GLU A 82 -6.08 -5.51 12.86
N ARG A 83 -6.70 -5.24 14.01
CA ARG A 83 -6.14 -4.32 15.02
C ARG A 83 -4.82 -4.82 15.59
N ARG A 84 -4.71 -6.12 15.88
CA ARG A 84 -3.46 -6.73 16.37
C ARG A 84 -2.35 -6.63 15.32
N ARG A 85 -2.69 -6.83 14.06
CA ARG A 85 -1.79 -6.73 12.92
C ARG A 85 -1.30 -5.30 12.72
N GLN A 86 -2.19 -4.32 12.78
CA GLN A 86 -1.83 -2.89 12.75
C GLN A 86 -0.87 -2.52 13.88
N ARG A 87 -1.15 -2.95 15.12
CA ARG A 87 -0.26 -2.70 16.26
C ARG A 87 1.13 -3.30 16.04
N ARG A 88 1.23 -4.53 15.52
CA ARG A 88 2.52 -5.16 15.21
C ARG A 88 3.31 -4.40 14.15
N ALA A 89 2.63 -3.99 13.08
CA ALA A 89 3.25 -3.19 12.03
C ALA A 89 3.75 -1.84 12.58
N GLN A 90 2.93 -1.15 13.39
CA GLN A 90 3.32 0.08 14.08
C GLN A 90 4.56 -0.13 14.94
N THR A 91 4.60 -1.17 15.79
CA THR A 91 5.76 -1.48 16.63
C THR A 91 7.03 -1.72 15.82
N VAL A 92 6.93 -2.41 14.67
CA VAL A 92 8.09 -2.63 13.78
C VAL A 92 8.57 -1.32 13.18
N LEU A 93 7.66 -0.44 12.75
CA LEU A 93 8.00 0.88 12.21
C LEU A 93 8.70 1.74 13.28
N ASP A 94 8.09 1.88 14.45
CA ASP A 94 8.63 2.71 15.53
C ASP A 94 10.02 2.23 15.98
N HIS A 95 10.19 0.92 16.15
CA HIS A 95 11.48 0.33 16.50
C HIS A 95 12.52 0.50 15.38
N THR A 96 12.13 0.38 14.11
CA THR A 96 13.07 0.46 12.98
C THR A 96 13.56 1.89 12.75
N PHE A 97 12.69 2.88 12.92
CA PHE A 97 13.05 4.28 12.74
C PHE A 97 13.47 4.98 14.03
N GLY A 98 13.30 4.35 15.20
CA GLY A 98 13.67 4.93 16.50
C GLY A 98 12.90 6.20 16.84
N THR A 99 11.69 6.36 16.28
CA THR A 99 10.81 7.51 16.47
C THR A 99 9.36 7.04 16.39
N GLU A 100 8.43 7.83 16.91
CA GLU A 100 7.00 7.54 16.75
C GLU A 100 6.58 7.84 15.31
N VAL A 101 6.33 6.78 14.53
CA VAL A 101 5.95 6.89 13.12
C VAL A 101 4.46 7.20 13.01
N ALA A 102 4.11 8.27 12.30
CA ALA A 102 2.74 8.67 12.05
C ALA A 102 2.12 7.78 10.95
N ALA A 103 1.44 6.68 11.33
CA ALA A 103 0.93 5.70 10.37
C ALA A 103 -0.62 5.55 10.35
N LEU A 104 -1.15 5.36 9.16
CA LEU A 104 -2.51 4.94 8.84
C LEU A 104 -2.46 3.54 8.23
N LEU A 105 -2.66 2.54 9.07
CA LEU A 105 -2.56 1.12 8.70
C LEU A 105 -3.94 0.46 8.55
N ASP A 106 -5.01 1.25 8.66
CA ASP A 106 -6.41 0.87 8.41
C ASP A 106 -6.81 1.03 6.94
N THR A 107 -6.02 1.76 6.15
CA THR A 107 -6.21 1.88 4.70
C THR A 107 -5.45 0.80 3.94
N ARG A 108 -5.86 0.55 2.69
CA ARG A 108 -5.11 -0.30 1.74
C ARG A 108 -4.84 0.50 0.45
N PRO A 109 -3.57 0.80 0.12
CA PRO A 109 -2.38 0.55 0.94
C PRO A 109 -2.38 1.37 2.24
N GLY A 110 -1.67 0.88 3.26
CA GLY A 110 -1.36 1.63 4.46
C GLY A 110 -0.37 2.75 4.12
N ARG A 111 -0.39 3.85 4.88
CA ARG A 111 0.50 5.00 4.65
C ARG A 111 1.17 5.39 5.95
N ALA A 112 2.42 5.81 5.92
CA ALA A 112 3.14 6.25 7.11
C ALA A 112 4.08 7.41 6.80
N VAL A 113 4.31 8.26 7.79
CA VAL A 113 5.28 9.36 7.72
C VAL A 113 6.26 9.21 8.86
N VAL A 114 7.54 9.17 8.52
CA VAL A 114 8.65 9.18 9.47
C VAL A 114 9.14 10.63 9.59
N PRO A 115 9.06 11.25 10.78
CA PRO A 115 9.40 12.67 10.99
C PRO A 115 10.91 12.90 11.09
N LYS A 116 11.65 12.50 10.05
CA LYS A 116 13.07 12.79 9.86
C LYS A 116 13.50 12.46 8.43
N GLU A 117 14.59 13.08 8.00
CA GLU A 117 15.34 12.62 6.85
C GLU A 117 16.05 11.30 7.20
N CYS A 118 15.65 10.21 6.55
CA CYS A 118 16.34 8.94 6.65
C CYS A 118 16.06 8.07 5.45
N GLU A 119 17.00 7.20 5.11
CA GLU A 119 16.75 6.10 4.19
C GLU A 119 16.19 4.90 4.98
N PRO A 120 15.12 4.25 4.50
CA PRO A 120 14.61 3.06 5.14
C PRO A 120 15.65 1.93 5.01
N PRO A 121 15.86 1.12 6.07
CA PRO A 121 16.74 -0.05 5.96
C PRO A 121 16.26 -1.01 4.87
N ASP A 122 17.19 -1.57 4.09
CA ASP A 122 16.89 -2.53 3.00
C ASP A 122 16.07 -3.74 3.49
N ASP A 123 16.23 -4.12 4.76
CA ASP A 123 15.55 -5.24 5.39
C ASP A 123 14.17 -4.87 6.00
N LEU A 124 13.70 -3.63 5.87
CA LEU A 124 12.42 -3.17 6.43
C LEU A 124 11.23 -4.05 5.98
N ALA A 125 11.14 -4.34 4.68
CA ALA A 125 10.07 -5.19 4.15
C ALA A 125 10.16 -6.62 4.70
N GLN A 126 11.38 -7.14 4.93
CA GLN A 126 11.61 -8.46 5.52
C GLN A 126 11.20 -8.49 7.00
N ARG A 127 11.53 -7.44 7.78
CA ARG A 127 11.13 -7.29 9.19
C ARG A 127 9.61 -7.26 9.34
N LEU A 128 8.93 -6.45 8.51
CA LEU A 128 7.47 -6.39 8.46
C LEU A 128 6.88 -7.74 8.06
N SER A 129 7.43 -8.39 7.03
CA SER A 129 6.96 -9.70 6.58
C SER A 129 7.08 -10.77 7.68
N LYS A 130 8.18 -10.79 8.43
CA LYS A 130 8.39 -11.70 9.57
C LYS A 130 7.40 -11.43 10.71
N ALA A 131 7.17 -10.17 11.06
CA ALA A 131 6.26 -9.78 12.14
C ALA A 131 4.79 -10.06 11.81
N LEU A 132 4.41 -9.87 10.54
CA LEU A 132 3.04 -10.01 10.06
C LEU A 132 2.74 -11.40 9.48
N ARG A 133 3.77 -12.24 9.29
CA ARG A 133 3.68 -13.60 8.69
C ARG A 133 3.03 -13.59 7.31
N THR A 134 3.35 -12.58 6.51
CA THR A 134 2.81 -12.39 5.15
C THR A 134 3.82 -11.62 4.32
N SER A 135 3.71 -11.69 3.00
CA SER A 135 4.59 -10.95 2.09
C SER A 135 4.20 -9.48 2.06
N VAL A 136 5.13 -8.60 2.38
CA VAL A 136 4.91 -7.14 2.43
C VAL A 136 5.64 -6.44 1.29
N ARG A 137 4.98 -5.49 0.64
CA ARG A 137 5.63 -4.47 -0.20
C ARG A 137 5.62 -3.14 0.50
N VAL A 138 6.74 -2.43 0.41
CA VAL A 138 6.87 -1.06 0.92
C VAL A 138 7.41 -0.20 -0.21
N ALA A 139 6.77 0.92 -0.49
CA ALA A 139 7.35 1.98 -1.30
C ALA A 139 7.72 3.16 -0.41
N HIS A 140 8.80 3.86 -0.73
CA HIS A 140 9.22 5.04 0.02
C HIS A 140 9.54 6.22 -0.90
N VAL A 141 9.26 7.42 -0.41
CA VAL A 141 9.54 8.69 -1.10
C VAL A 141 9.96 9.74 -0.06
N PRO A 142 11.11 10.42 -0.23
CA PRO A 142 11.48 11.54 0.64
C PRO A 142 10.61 12.76 0.36
N ALA A 143 10.32 13.53 1.41
CA ALA A 143 9.65 14.83 1.37
C ALA A 143 10.62 15.87 1.96
N ALA A 144 10.90 16.97 1.24
CA ALA A 144 11.84 17.98 1.71
C ALA A 144 11.25 18.83 2.85
N GLY A 145 9.92 18.94 2.88
CA GLY A 145 9.18 19.50 4.00
C GLY A 145 7.73 19.02 4.07
N PRO A 146 6.96 19.54 5.03
CA PRO A 146 5.55 19.17 5.21
C PRO A 146 4.66 19.40 3.99
N ASP A 147 4.97 20.40 3.16
CA ASP A 147 4.26 20.72 1.92
C ASP A 147 4.36 19.60 0.87
N ASP A 148 5.45 18.84 0.89
CA ASP A 148 5.71 17.77 -0.08
C ASP A 148 5.09 16.43 0.36
N ILE A 149 4.74 16.28 1.64
CA ILE A 149 4.20 15.03 2.21
C ILE A 149 2.98 14.50 1.43
N PRO A 150 1.97 15.32 1.06
CA PRO A 150 0.84 14.83 0.28
C PRO A 150 1.25 14.28 -1.09
N GLU A 151 2.20 14.93 -1.76
CA GLU A 151 2.70 14.47 -3.06
C GLU A 151 3.55 13.21 -2.93
N ALA A 152 4.43 13.16 -1.93
CA ALA A 152 5.22 11.98 -1.61
C ALA A 152 4.32 10.78 -1.26
N ALA A 153 3.21 11.00 -0.54
CA ALA A 153 2.23 9.96 -0.22
C ALA A 153 1.51 9.40 -1.46
N ARG A 154 1.10 10.28 -2.38
CA ARG A 154 0.50 9.88 -3.67
C ARG A 154 1.52 9.11 -4.51
N THR A 155 2.76 9.59 -4.58
CA THR A 155 3.84 8.95 -5.34
C THR A 155 4.18 7.58 -4.78
N ALA A 156 4.37 7.43 -3.47
CA ALA A 156 4.63 6.14 -2.82
C ALA A 156 3.49 5.13 -3.08
N THR A 157 2.25 5.59 -3.00
CA THR A 157 1.06 4.76 -3.28
C THR A 157 1.05 4.27 -4.73
N GLU A 158 1.38 5.15 -5.68
CA GLU A 158 1.43 4.80 -7.10
C GLU A 158 2.62 3.86 -7.40
N ILE A 159 3.78 4.03 -6.77
CA ILE A 159 4.91 3.08 -6.86
C ILE A 159 4.45 1.68 -6.42
N LEU A 160 3.74 1.55 -5.30
CA LEU A 160 3.19 0.24 -4.89
C LEU A 160 2.22 -0.35 -5.92
N ARG A 161 1.37 0.48 -6.54
CA ARG A 161 0.43 0.00 -7.56
C ARG A 161 1.18 -0.50 -8.79
N VAL A 162 2.16 0.26 -9.26
CA VAL A 162 2.96 -0.05 -10.45
C VAL A 162 3.83 -1.29 -10.21
N THR A 163 4.59 -1.34 -9.13
CA THR A 163 5.40 -2.51 -8.75
C THR A 163 4.56 -3.79 -8.68
N ARG A 164 3.34 -3.72 -8.14
CA ARG A 164 2.41 -4.85 -8.12
C ARG A 164 1.94 -5.23 -9.52
N ALA A 165 1.54 -4.27 -10.36
CA ALA A 165 1.09 -4.51 -11.73
C ALA A 165 2.20 -5.14 -12.59
N CYS A 166 3.44 -4.71 -12.40
CA CYS A 166 4.62 -5.25 -13.06
C CYS A 166 5.06 -6.63 -12.53
N GLY A 167 4.42 -7.14 -11.47
CA GLY A 167 4.77 -8.43 -10.87
C GLY A 167 6.11 -8.44 -10.15
N LEU A 168 6.60 -7.28 -9.68
CA LEU A 168 7.83 -7.23 -8.89
C LEU A 168 7.65 -8.02 -7.58
N PRO A 169 8.73 -8.71 -7.12
CA PRO A 169 8.68 -9.49 -5.90
C PRO A 169 8.38 -8.58 -4.70
N PRO A 170 7.73 -9.08 -3.64
CA PRO A 170 7.55 -8.34 -2.40
C PRO A 170 8.88 -7.83 -1.85
N GLY A 171 8.95 -6.55 -1.48
CA GLY A 171 10.18 -5.94 -1.02
C GLY A 171 10.03 -4.44 -0.75
N LEU A 172 11.18 -3.82 -0.50
CA LEU A 172 11.31 -2.37 -0.47
C LEU A 172 11.49 -1.87 -1.91
N HIS A 173 10.70 -0.88 -2.30
CA HIS A 173 10.69 -0.32 -3.63
C HIS A 173 10.84 1.20 -3.60
N ARG A 174 11.52 1.71 -4.61
CA ARG A 174 11.74 3.13 -4.86
C ARG A 174 11.30 3.49 -6.26
N LEU A 175 11.22 4.79 -6.55
CA LEU A 175 10.75 5.26 -7.86
C LEU A 175 11.66 4.75 -9.00
N GLU A 176 12.96 4.66 -8.72
CA GLU A 176 14.00 4.19 -9.63
C GLU A 176 13.76 2.75 -10.14
N ASP A 177 13.04 1.93 -9.37
CA ASP A 177 12.75 0.55 -9.73
C ASP A 177 11.68 0.44 -10.84
N VAL A 178 10.90 1.51 -11.06
CA VAL A 178 9.72 1.51 -11.94
C VAL A 178 9.55 2.82 -12.73
N LEU A 179 10.64 3.54 -13.04
CA LEU A 179 10.56 4.89 -13.66
C LEU A 179 9.70 4.94 -14.93
N LEU A 180 9.89 3.98 -15.83
CA LEU A 180 9.18 3.93 -17.11
C LEU A 180 7.70 3.60 -16.89
N GLU A 181 7.44 2.56 -16.11
CA GLU A 181 6.09 2.10 -15.82
C GLU A 181 5.31 3.16 -15.03
N PHE A 182 5.95 3.80 -14.06
CA PHE A 182 5.37 4.93 -13.33
C PHE A 182 5.02 6.10 -14.25
N HIS A 183 5.88 6.42 -15.23
CA HIS A 183 5.57 7.45 -16.21
C HIS A 183 4.36 7.06 -17.07
N LEU A 184 4.29 5.80 -17.51
CA LEU A 184 3.20 5.29 -18.36
C LEU A 184 1.89 5.07 -17.61
N SER A 185 1.91 4.84 -16.29
CA SER A 185 0.71 4.58 -15.48
C SER A 185 -0.09 5.85 -15.16
N ARG A 186 0.50 7.03 -15.37
CA ARG A 186 -0.16 8.31 -15.11
C ARG A 186 -1.37 8.47 -16.03
N PRO A 187 -2.54 8.81 -15.47
CA PRO A 187 -3.74 9.04 -16.27
C PRO A 187 -3.55 10.28 -17.14
N ASP A 188 -3.38 10.05 -18.44
CA ASP A 188 -3.37 11.03 -19.51
C ASP A 188 -4.59 10.77 -20.42
N PRO A 189 -5.10 11.74 -21.21
CA PRO A 189 -6.16 11.48 -22.18
C PRO A 189 -5.83 10.34 -23.16
N SER A 190 -4.56 10.00 -23.39
CA SER A 190 -4.17 8.85 -24.20
C SER A 190 -4.24 7.50 -23.47
N SER A 191 -4.14 7.47 -22.13
CA SER A 191 -4.03 6.24 -21.34
C SER A 191 -5.21 5.28 -21.55
N HIS A 192 -6.42 5.82 -21.71
CA HIS A 192 -7.60 4.98 -21.97
C HIS A 192 -7.59 4.33 -23.34
N LYS A 193 -7.11 5.06 -24.36
CA LYS A 193 -6.99 4.55 -25.72
C LYS A 193 -5.92 3.48 -25.79
N ILE A 194 -4.81 3.67 -25.09
CA ILE A 194 -3.71 2.70 -25.03
C ILE A 194 -4.16 1.42 -24.31
N ALA A 195 -4.82 1.53 -23.14
CA ALA A 195 -5.36 0.35 -22.44
C ALA A 195 -6.37 -0.43 -23.30
N ALA A 196 -7.25 0.28 -24.02
CA ALA A 196 -8.29 -0.30 -24.86
C ALA A 196 -7.75 -1.09 -26.06
N LEU A 197 -6.47 -0.92 -26.43
CA LEU A 197 -5.86 -1.73 -27.49
C LEU A 197 -5.88 -3.24 -27.18
N LEU A 198 -5.95 -3.61 -25.91
CA LEU A 198 -6.05 -5.01 -25.47
C LEU A 198 -7.50 -5.49 -25.25
N ASP A 199 -8.51 -4.64 -25.45
CA ASP A 199 -9.92 -5.04 -25.31
C ASP A 199 -10.32 -6.20 -26.25
N PRO A 200 -9.83 -6.29 -27.50
CA PRO A 200 -10.11 -7.45 -28.36
C PRO A 200 -9.64 -8.81 -27.82
N VAL A 201 -8.77 -8.81 -26.80
CA VAL A 201 -8.29 -10.03 -26.11
C VAL A 201 -8.68 -10.07 -24.63
N ALA A 202 -9.57 -9.17 -24.18
CA ALA A 202 -10.02 -9.06 -22.79
C ALA A 202 -10.57 -10.38 -22.23
N ASP A 203 -11.44 -11.03 -23.00
CA ASP A 203 -12.14 -12.27 -22.59
C ASP A 203 -11.30 -13.54 -22.85
N ARG A 204 -10.01 -13.40 -23.17
CA ARG A 204 -9.09 -14.49 -23.50
C ARG A 204 -7.91 -14.51 -22.53
N PRO A 205 -8.12 -14.97 -21.29
CA PRO A 205 -7.11 -14.89 -20.23
C PRO A 205 -5.80 -15.59 -20.60
N GLU A 206 -5.84 -16.66 -21.40
CA GLU A 206 -4.67 -17.38 -21.88
C GLU A 206 -3.79 -16.56 -22.84
N LEU A 207 -4.40 -15.65 -23.63
CA LEU A 207 -3.66 -14.73 -24.49
C LEU A 207 -3.01 -13.63 -23.66
N LEU A 208 -3.76 -13.04 -22.72
CA LEU A 208 -3.22 -12.02 -21.81
C LEU A 208 -2.09 -12.58 -20.94
N GLU A 209 -2.23 -13.81 -20.43
CA GLU A 209 -1.17 -14.51 -19.69
C GLU A 209 0.06 -14.72 -20.56
N THR A 210 -0.13 -15.18 -21.80
CA THR A 210 0.98 -15.38 -22.74
C THR A 210 1.71 -14.07 -23.04
N LEU A 211 0.98 -12.97 -23.26
CA LEU A 211 1.57 -11.65 -23.49
C LEU A 211 2.35 -11.16 -22.27
N ARG A 212 1.76 -11.22 -21.07
CA ARG A 212 2.42 -10.83 -19.82
C ARG A 212 3.71 -11.61 -19.60
N THR A 213 3.65 -12.94 -19.71
CA THR A 213 4.83 -13.79 -19.55
C THR A 213 5.88 -13.50 -20.62
N HIS A 214 5.47 -13.33 -21.87
CA HIS A 214 6.43 -13.06 -22.96
C HIS A 214 7.22 -11.77 -22.72
N LEU A 215 6.53 -10.69 -22.36
CA LEU A 215 7.17 -9.41 -22.05
C LEU A 215 8.06 -9.52 -20.79
N ALA A 216 7.59 -10.19 -19.73
CA ALA A 216 8.38 -10.43 -18.52
C ALA A 216 9.65 -11.27 -18.77
N ARG A 217 9.65 -12.12 -19.80
CA ARG A 217 10.81 -12.90 -20.24
C ARG A 217 11.63 -12.19 -21.32
N ARG A 218 11.57 -10.86 -21.41
CA ARG A 218 12.32 -10.04 -22.39
C ARG A 218 12.08 -10.49 -23.84
N GLN A 219 10.85 -10.94 -24.12
CA GLN A 219 10.46 -11.47 -25.43
C GLN A 219 11.22 -12.74 -25.85
N ASP A 220 11.82 -13.47 -24.89
CA ASP A 220 12.43 -14.78 -25.18
C ASP A 220 11.35 -15.85 -25.31
N ARG A 221 11.17 -16.32 -26.53
CA ARG A 221 10.22 -17.37 -26.91
C ARG A 221 10.39 -18.65 -26.09
N ARG A 222 11.63 -19.14 -25.93
CA ARG A 222 11.89 -20.41 -25.23
C ARG A 222 11.65 -20.26 -23.75
N ALA A 223 12.12 -19.17 -23.15
CA ALA A 223 11.86 -18.89 -21.74
C ALA A 223 10.36 -18.72 -21.45
N THR A 224 9.61 -18.10 -22.37
CA THR A 224 8.15 -17.97 -22.28
C THR A 224 7.47 -19.34 -22.34
N ALA A 225 7.84 -20.17 -23.31
CA ALA A 225 7.31 -21.52 -23.49
C ALA A 225 7.54 -22.38 -22.25
N THR A 226 8.76 -22.39 -21.71
CA THR A 226 9.11 -23.09 -20.47
C THR A 226 8.30 -22.56 -19.28
N ALA A 227 8.17 -21.24 -19.13
CA ALA A 227 7.44 -20.64 -18.02
C ALA A 227 5.93 -20.97 -18.03
N LEU A 228 5.34 -21.17 -19.23
CA LEU A 228 3.93 -21.50 -19.39
C LEU A 228 3.66 -23.00 -19.55
N GLY A 229 4.69 -23.85 -19.58
CA GLY A 229 4.55 -25.28 -19.89
C GLY A 229 4.01 -25.54 -21.30
N LEU A 230 4.27 -24.63 -22.24
CA LEU A 230 3.77 -24.71 -23.62
C LEU A 230 4.89 -25.09 -24.58
N HIS A 231 4.50 -25.59 -25.76
CA HIS A 231 5.44 -25.71 -26.87
C HIS A 231 5.75 -24.32 -27.46
N PRO A 232 6.99 -24.02 -27.89
CA PRO A 232 7.34 -22.72 -28.49
C PRO A 232 6.44 -22.27 -29.65
N ASN A 233 5.95 -23.21 -30.48
CA ASN A 233 5.00 -22.89 -31.57
C ASN A 233 3.65 -22.39 -31.04
N THR A 234 3.19 -22.90 -29.90
CA THR A 234 1.93 -22.44 -29.29
C THR A 234 2.05 -21.00 -28.79
N VAL A 235 3.22 -20.64 -28.25
CA VAL A 235 3.52 -19.25 -27.87
C VAL A 235 3.44 -18.34 -29.09
N ASP A 236 4.10 -18.71 -30.20
CA ASP A 236 4.05 -17.90 -31.43
C ASP A 236 2.63 -17.76 -31.96
N ASN A 237 1.86 -18.86 -32.00
CA ASN A 237 0.48 -18.83 -32.47
C ASN A 237 -0.37 -17.88 -31.63
N ARG A 238 -0.20 -17.87 -30.30
CA ARG A 238 -0.91 -16.96 -29.40
C ARG A 238 -0.46 -15.52 -29.60
N LEU A 239 0.84 -15.25 -29.72
CA LEU A 239 1.37 -13.90 -29.98
C LEU A 239 0.93 -13.35 -31.34
N ALA A 240 0.95 -14.18 -32.39
CA ALA A 240 0.42 -13.83 -33.70
C ALA A 240 -1.08 -13.52 -33.62
N LYS A 241 -1.84 -14.32 -32.86
CA LYS A 241 -3.27 -14.08 -32.66
C LYS A 241 -3.55 -12.77 -31.91
N ILE A 242 -2.73 -12.44 -30.91
CA ILE A 242 -2.81 -11.14 -30.23
C ILE A 242 -2.58 -10.00 -31.22
N GLY A 243 -1.52 -10.08 -32.04
CA GLY A 243 -1.22 -9.06 -33.05
C GLY A 243 -2.34 -8.89 -34.08
N GLU A 244 -2.95 -9.99 -34.54
CA GLU A 244 -4.09 -9.98 -35.46
C GLU A 244 -5.32 -9.26 -34.86
N LEU A 245 -5.63 -9.50 -33.59
CA LEU A 245 -6.83 -8.96 -32.95
C LEU A 245 -6.67 -7.52 -32.48
N THR A 246 -5.46 -7.15 -32.05
CA THR A 246 -5.18 -5.85 -31.44
C THR A 246 -4.60 -4.86 -32.43
N GLY A 247 -4.11 -5.33 -33.58
CA GLY A 247 -3.35 -4.53 -34.55
C GLY A 247 -1.94 -4.15 -34.06
N ILE A 248 -1.49 -4.68 -32.92
CA ILE A 248 -0.17 -4.40 -32.37
C ILE A 248 0.86 -5.34 -33.00
N ASP A 249 1.86 -4.77 -33.67
CA ASP A 249 3.02 -5.53 -34.12
C ASP A 249 4.02 -5.76 -32.97
N LEU A 250 3.85 -6.89 -32.28
CA LEU A 250 4.69 -7.32 -31.15
C LEU A 250 6.16 -7.60 -31.51
N SER A 251 6.48 -7.72 -32.80
CA SER A 251 7.86 -7.91 -33.26
C SER A 251 8.63 -6.58 -33.38
N SER A 252 7.91 -5.46 -33.49
CA SER A 252 8.50 -4.13 -33.56
C SER A 252 8.80 -3.57 -32.16
N PRO A 253 9.88 -2.78 -31.98
CA PRO A 253 10.15 -2.09 -30.72
C PRO A 253 8.99 -1.20 -30.27
N ARG A 254 8.33 -0.53 -31.22
CA ARG A 254 7.17 0.33 -30.94
C ARG A 254 5.96 -0.47 -30.46
N GLY A 255 5.63 -1.58 -31.11
CA GLY A 255 4.50 -2.40 -30.71
C GLY A 255 4.73 -3.15 -29.40
N ALA A 256 5.96 -3.60 -29.13
CA ALA A 256 6.34 -4.13 -27.83
C ALA A 256 6.14 -3.10 -26.71
N ALA A 257 6.63 -1.86 -26.89
CA ALA A 257 6.42 -0.77 -25.93
C ALA A 257 4.93 -0.44 -25.73
N LEU A 258 4.16 -0.44 -26.83
CA LEU A 258 2.71 -0.20 -26.78
C LEU A 258 1.96 -1.31 -26.02
N ALA A 259 2.36 -2.57 -26.20
CA ALA A 259 1.79 -3.70 -25.47
C ALA A 259 2.13 -3.65 -23.96
N ILE A 260 3.36 -3.28 -23.60
CA ILE A 260 3.76 -3.06 -22.20
C ILE A 260 2.90 -1.96 -21.58
N ALA A 261 2.79 -0.81 -22.25
CA ALA A 261 2.00 0.31 -21.78
C ALA A 261 0.52 -0.06 -21.63
N ALA A 262 -0.05 -0.77 -22.61
CA ALA A 262 -1.44 -1.20 -22.58
C ALA A 262 -1.74 -2.18 -21.44
N LEU A 263 -0.86 -3.16 -21.20
CA LEU A 263 -0.99 -4.08 -20.06
C LEU A 263 -0.91 -3.35 -18.73
N LEU A 264 0.10 -2.48 -18.58
CA LEU A 264 0.28 -1.72 -17.34
C LEU A 264 -0.93 -0.83 -17.05
N LEU A 265 -1.42 -0.10 -18.05
CA LEU A 265 -2.57 0.78 -17.93
C LEU A 265 -3.87 0.01 -17.67
N ARG A 266 -3.98 -1.24 -18.12
CA ARG A 266 -5.11 -2.13 -17.82
C ARG A 266 -5.05 -2.65 -16.39
N ASP A 267 -3.92 -3.22 -15.98
CA ASP A 267 -3.74 -3.82 -14.64
C ASP A 267 -3.85 -2.75 -13.53
N THR A 268 -3.47 -1.51 -13.85
CA THR A 268 -3.63 -0.36 -12.97
C THR A 268 -5.05 0.21 -12.89
N ARG A 269 -5.95 -0.13 -13.83
CA ARG A 269 -7.40 0.19 -13.75
C ARG A 269 -8.14 -0.83 -12.93
N ASP A 270 -7.89 -2.12 -13.16
CA ASP A 270 -8.53 -3.22 -12.43
C ASP A 270 -8.31 -3.10 -10.91
N THR A 271 -7.15 -2.56 -10.51
CA THR A 271 -6.83 -2.27 -9.10
C THR A 271 -7.52 -1.02 -8.54
N ARG A 272 -7.99 -0.08 -9.37
CA ARG A 272 -8.83 1.06 -8.92
C ARG A 272 -10.29 0.65 -8.72
N ASP A 273 -10.78 -0.29 -9.53
CA ASP A 273 -12.18 -0.70 -9.55
C ASP A 273 -12.49 -1.87 -8.61
N THR A 274 -11.52 -2.40 -7.85
CA THR A 274 -11.81 -3.36 -6.78
C THR A 274 -12.39 -2.58 -5.58
N PRO A 275 -13.72 -2.64 -5.31
CA PRO A 275 -14.26 -2.02 -4.12
C PRO A 275 -13.67 -2.78 -2.93
N SER A 276 -13.11 -2.09 -1.95
CA SER A 276 -13.00 -2.70 -0.63
C SER A 276 -14.44 -2.92 -0.16
N ASP A 277 -14.93 -4.15 -0.22
CA ASP A 277 -16.15 -4.57 0.48
C ASP A 277 -15.93 -4.33 1.99
N GLY A 278 -16.18 -3.10 2.41
CA GLY A 278 -16.39 -2.75 3.80
C GLY A 278 -17.82 -3.15 4.14
N PRO A 279 -18.07 -3.83 5.27
CA PRO A 279 -19.42 -4.19 5.64
C PRO A 279 -20.19 -2.90 5.95
N TYR A 280 -21.01 -2.46 5.00
CA TYR A 280 -22.06 -1.49 5.25
C TYR A 280 -23.23 -2.24 5.87
N GLN A 281 -23.29 -2.25 7.21
CA GLN A 281 -24.54 -2.49 7.92
C GLN A 281 -24.97 -1.19 8.59
N ARG A 282 -26.10 -0.68 8.10
CA ARG A 282 -27.04 0.17 8.82
C ARG A 282 -28.45 -0.18 8.37
N PRO A 283 -29.49 0.20 9.13
CA PRO A 283 -29.48 0.69 10.51
C PRO A 283 -29.87 -0.38 11.53
#